data_AF-A0A087VX10-F1
#
_entry.id   AF-A0A087VX10-F1
#
_cell.length_a   1.000
_cell.length_b   1.000
_cell.length_c   1.000
_cell.angle_alpha   90.00
_cell.angle_beta   90.00
_cell.angle_gamma   90.00
#
_symmetry.space_group_name_H-M   'P 1'
#
loop_
_entity.id
_entity.type
_entity.pdbx_description
1 polymer ?
#
loop_
_entity_poly.entity_id
_entity_poly.type
_entity_poly.pdbx_seq_one_letter_code
_entity_poly.pdbx_strand_id
1 'polypeptide(L)'
;MHEATETPLLFPISEDDFDELPTMVFESSLVAPWTRTSSGYPIEIPVSLGATLLCLRDLHELELKEGHSFFDDFSPSAPFNPPNLAEEAGELVNWLLNEVTTYADCRQELLSKNARLLFESILLILQRLKVPLFPLSEKTCNLLRRLSLLEPVHPYCMHIIHVLFEKATGFCADSESSQQNIALNLEDYSTDITQFIQSTYCCNNISRQDRLRLTNLFNMRIFQDLYMVTENKTRNIIRVIIRNLIFMIQRYIITMCADMKTKRQETWLLNAINMRPHICEYAIVAIARRVGPLMFRFARTICMQNELAVRAMINIFCSNTDNMWLPGQTLSSIKMETDFAKCHSGCVCHHDE
;
A
#
# COMPACT_ATOMS: atom_id res chain seq x y z
N MET A 1 28.13 9.39 -17.26
CA MET A 1 27.70 10.74 -16.83
C MET A 1 26.31 10.59 -16.26
N HIS A 2 26.20 10.52 -14.93
CA HIS A 2 24.91 10.57 -14.26
C HIS A 2 24.60 12.05 -14.04
N GLU A 3 23.61 12.57 -14.76
CA GLU A 3 23.01 13.85 -14.41
C GLU A 3 22.37 13.68 -13.03
N ALA A 4 22.95 14.35 -12.05
CA ALA A 4 22.30 14.59 -10.79
C ALA A 4 21.15 15.56 -11.09
N THR A 5 19.93 15.02 -11.22
CA THR A 5 18.71 15.82 -11.09
C THR A 5 18.74 16.44 -9.70
N GLU A 6 18.99 17.74 -9.65
CA GLU A 6 18.87 18.55 -8.43
C GLU A 6 17.45 18.39 -7.88
N THR A 7 17.32 17.66 -6.79
CA THR A 7 16.05 17.57 -6.06
C THR A 7 15.72 18.97 -5.55
N PRO A 8 14.58 19.58 -5.90
CA PRO A 8 14.20 20.87 -5.37
C PRO A 8 14.24 20.81 -3.84
N LEU A 9 14.81 21.84 -3.20
CA LEU A 9 14.94 21.92 -1.75
C LEU A 9 13.55 21.80 -1.10
N LEU A 10 13.22 20.59 -0.64
CA LEU A 10 11.98 20.31 0.06
C LEU A 10 12.10 20.90 1.47
N PHE A 11 11.38 21.98 1.73
CA PHE A 11 11.28 22.51 3.09
C PHE A 11 10.56 21.49 3.98
N PRO A 12 11.21 20.99 5.05
CA PRO A 12 10.62 19.97 5.88
C PRO A 12 9.55 20.58 6.82
N ILE A 13 8.37 19.97 6.84
CA ILE A 13 7.22 20.35 7.67
C ILE A 13 7.33 19.63 9.00
N SER A 14 7.25 20.35 10.12
CA SER A 14 7.20 19.73 11.45
C SER A 14 5.81 19.15 11.76
N GLU A 15 5.71 18.30 12.77
CA GLU A 15 4.42 17.75 13.21
C GLU A 15 3.49 18.88 13.70
N ASP A 16 4.04 19.87 14.43
CA ASP A 16 3.31 21.06 14.88
C ASP A 16 2.78 21.89 13.70
N ASP A 17 3.63 22.21 12.71
CA ASP A 17 3.21 23.00 11.53
C ASP A 17 2.13 22.26 10.72
N PHE A 18 2.24 20.94 10.65
CA PHE A 18 1.29 20.09 9.94
C PHE A 18 -0.06 20.00 10.65
N ASP A 19 -0.05 20.04 11.98
CA ASP A 19 -1.25 20.05 12.80
C ASP A 19 -1.97 21.40 12.83
N GLU A 20 -1.28 22.50 12.53
CA GLU A 20 -1.89 23.83 12.39
C GLU A 20 -2.56 24.05 11.03
N LEU A 21 -2.34 23.16 10.05
CA LEU A 21 -2.94 23.30 8.72
C LEU A 21 -4.47 23.33 8.75
N PRO A 22 -5.11 24.15 7.89
CA PRO A 22 -6.56 24.15 7.72
C PRO A 22 -7.10 22.74 7.47
N THR A 23 -8.21 22.39 8.12
CA THR A 23 -8.79 21.05 8.05
C THR A 23 -10.14 21.05 7.34
N MET A 24 -10.46 19.91 6.73
CA MET A 24 -11.81 19.56 6.32
C MET A 24 -12.31 18.37 7.13
N VAL A 25 -13.63 18.25 7.24
CA VAL A 25 -14.27 17.21 8.04
C VAL A 25 -14.76 16.05 7.18
N PHE A 26 -14.46 14.84 7.63
CA PHE A 26 -14.86 13.58 7.03
C PHE A 26 -15.88 12.83 7.89
N GLU A 27 -16.70 12.02 7.23
CA GLU A 27 -17.50 11.00 7.90
C GLU A 27 -16.63 9.95 8.60
N SER A 28 -17.23 9.17 9.51
CA SER A 28 -16.56 8.02 10.14
C SER A 28 -16.05 6.99 9.12
N SER A 29 -16.66 6.94 7.94
CA SER A 29 -16.23 6.14 6.80
C SER A 29 -14.94 6.65 6.14
N LEU A 30 -14.44 7.86 6.45
CA LEU A 30 -13.25 8.46 5.83
C LEU A 30 -13.24 8.45 4.29
N VAL A 31 -14.42 8.28 3.68
CA VAL A 31 -14.61 8.19 2.22
C VAL A 31 -15.36 9.43 1.72
N ALA A 32 -16.15 10.10 2.54
CA ALA A 32 -16.90 11.27 2.13
C ALA A 32 -16.73 12.44 3.13
N PRO A 33 -16.88 13.69 2.67
CA PRO A 33 -17.00 14.84 3.54
C PRO A 33 -18.19 14.68 4.50
N TRP A 34 -18.02 15.11 5.75
CA TRP A 34 -19.08 15.10 6.75
C TRP A 34 -20.16 16.13 6.40
N THR A 35 -21.42 15.72 6.50
CA THR A 35 -22.59 16.57 6.28
C THR A 35 -23.49 16.54 7.52
N ARG A 36 -24.49 17.43 7.58
CA ARG A 36 -25.47 17.45 8.68
C ARG A 36 -26.30 16.16 8.80
N THR A 37 -26.36 15.37 7.74
CA THR A 37 -27.04 14.08 7.70
C THR A 37 -26.12 12.89 7.98
N SER A 38 -24.82 13.13 8.12
CA SER A 38 -23.83 12.08 8.38
C SER A 38 -23.94 11.58 9.82
N SER A 39 -23.75 10.28 9.99
CA SER A 39 -23.75 9.65 11.31
C SER A 39 -22.37 9.71 11.97
N GLY A 40 -22.35 9.77 13.31
CA GLY A 40 -21.12 9.83 14.11
C GLY A 40 -20.49 11.22 14.16
N TYR A 41 -19.26 11.28 14.67
CA TYR A 41 -18.53 12.53 14.87
C TYR A 41 -17.71 12.91 13.64
N PRO A 42 -17.61 14.22 13.32
CA PRO A 42 -16.77 14.70 12.23
C PRO A 42 -15.29 14.41 12.53
N ILE A 43 -14.54 14.08 11.48
CA ILE A 43 -13.12 13.75 11.58
C ILE A 43 -12.30 14.75 10.78
N GLU A 44 -11.45 15.49 11.46
CA GLU A 44 -10.64 16.52 10.86
C GLU A 44 -9.39 15.94 10.18
N ILE A 45 -9.19 16.31 8.92
CA ILE A 45 -8.03 15.96 8.10
C ILE A 45 -7.55 17.26 7.42
N PRO A 46 -6.23 17.54 7.36
CA PRO A 46 -5.71 18.70 6.63
C PRO A 46 -6.25 18.76 5.20
N VAL A 47 -6.71 19.94 4.77
CA VAL A 47 -7.30 20.15 3.43
C VAL A 47 -6.32 19.70 2.34
N SER A 48 -5.03 20.00 2.52
CA SER A 48 -3.95 19.61 1.59
C SER A 48 -3.90 18.11 1.27
N LEU A 49 -4.27 17.25 2.23
CA LEU A 49 -4.38 15.80 2.01
C LEU A 49 -5.81 15.37 1.70
N GLY A 50 -6.79 15.82 2.48
CA GLY A 50 -8.17 15.39 2.37
C GLY A 50 -8.80 15.75 1.01
N ALA A 51 -8.61 16.99 0.57
CA ALA A 51 -9.14 17.46 -0.71
C ALA A 51 -8.47 16.75 -1.88
N THR A 52 -7.14 16.62 -1.83
CA THR A 52 -6.33 15.98 -2.86
C THR A 52 -6.69 14.50 -3.00
N LEU A 53 -6.87 13.76 -1.89
CA LEU A 53 -7.30 12.36 -1.92
C LEU A 53 -8.71 12.18 -2.50
N LEU A 54 -9.65 13.05 -2.14
CA LEU A 54 -11.02 12.98 -2.68
C LEU A 54 -11.04 13.28 -4.19
N CYS A 55 -10.34 14.32 -4.63
CA CYS A 55 -10.27 14.67 -6.04
C CYS A 55 -9.50 13.61 -6.84
N LEU A 56 -8.42 13.06 -6.28
CA LEU A 56 -7.69 11.93 -6.89
C LEU A 56 -8.61 10.73 -7.12
N ARG A 57 -9.47 10.40 -6.15
CA ARG A 57 -10.44 9.32 -6.32
C ARG A 57 -11.45 9.61 -7.42
N ASP A 58 -11.98 10.83 -7.46
CA ASP A 58 -12.96 11.23 -8.47
C ASP A 58 -12.33 11.15 -9.87
N LEU A 59 -11.09 11.63 -10.04
CA LEU A 59 -10.35 11.54 -11.30
C LEU A 59 -10.02 10.09 -11.67
N HIS A 60 -9.57 9.27 -10.73
CA HIS A 60 -9.31 7.83 -10.96
C HIS A 60 -10.56 7.10 -11.47
N GLU A 61 -11.73 7.38 -10.89
CA GLU A 61 -13.00 6.80 -11.38
C GLU A 61 -13.40 7.30 -12.78
N LEU A 62 -12.98 8.51 -13.18
CA LEU A 62 -13.19 9.03 -14.54
C LEU A 62 -12.24 8.34 -15.52
N GLU A 63 -10.95 8.26 -15.21
CA GLU A 63 -9.95 7.55 -16.01
C GLU A 63 -10.38 6.09 -16.26
N LEU A 64 -10.82 5.39 -15.20
CA LEU A 64 -11.29 4.00 -15.28
C LEU A 64 -12.50 3.84 -16.21
N LYS A 65 -13.41 4.81 -16.28
CA LYS A 65 -14.54 4.80 -17.22
C LYS A 65 -14.09 5.00 -18.67
N GLU A 66 -13.01 5.72 -18.87
CA GLU A 66 -12.37 5.94 -20.17
C GLU A 66 -11.45 4.78 -20.58
N GLY A 67 -11.28 3.78 -19.71
CA GLY A 67 -10.53 2.57 -19.98
C GLY A 67 -9.02 2.69 -19.75
N HIS A 68 -8.58 3.69 -18.98
CA HIS A 68 -7.20 3.85 -18.54
C HIS A 68 -7.14 4.18 -17.04
N SER A 69 -5.94 4.23 -16.47
CA SER A 69 -5.73 4.60 -15.07
C SER A 69 -4.31 5.14 -14.91
N PHE A 70 -4.12 6.15 -14.06
CA PHE A 70 -2.76 6.59 -13.69
C PHE A 70 -1.90 5.45 -13.09
N PHE A 71 -2.51 4.34 -12.66
CA PHE A 71 -1.75 3.15 -12.26
C PHE A 71 -0.94 2.59 -13.45
N ASP A 72 -1.43 2.70 -14.68
CA ASP A 72 -0.80 2.16 -15.89
C ASP A 72 0.50 2.91 -16.23
N ASP A 73 0.62 4.17 -15.80
CA ASP A 73 1.83 4.98 -15.93
C ASP A 73 3.04 4.37 -15.20
N PHE A 74 2.78 3.47 -14.25
CA PHE A 74 3.79 2.74 -13.50
C PHE A 74 4.24 1.43 -14.14
N SER A 75 3.75 1.13 -15.34
CA SER A 75 4.02 -0.13 -16.03
C SER A 75 5.52 -0.31 -16.24
N PRO A 76 6.12 -1.44 -15.82
CA PRO A 76 7.52 -1.73 -16.12
C PRO A 76 7.82 -1.81 -17.62
N SER A 77 6.80 -2.16 -18.42
CA SER A 77 6.94 -2.35 -19.87
C SER A 77 6.82 -1.05 -20.67
N ALA A 78 6.09 -0.07 -20.15
CA ALA A 78 5.85 1.21 -20.80
C ALA A 78 5.56 2.29 -19.73
N PRO A 79 6.57 2.68 -18.93
CA PRO A 79 6.36 3.70 -17.91
C PRO A 79 6.10 5.05 -18.58
N PHE A 80 5.11 5.78 -18.06
CA PHE A 80 4.80 7.12 -18.52
C PHE A 80 5.05 8.11 -17.37
N ASN A 81 5.86 9.13 -17.64
CA ASN A 81 6.03 10.26 -16.75
C ASN A 81 5.65 11.52 -17.52
N PRO A 82 4.55 12.19 -17.13
CA PRO A 82 4.22 13.49 -17.69
C PRO A 82 5.44 14.44 -17.63
N PRO A 83 5.65 15.28 -18.67
CA PRO A 83 6.70 16.29 -18.63
C PRO A 83 6.44 17.24 -17.45
N ASN A 84 7.51 17.74 -16.82
CA ASN A 84 7.46 18.68 -15.69
C ASN A 84 6.71 18.21 -14.43
N LEU A 85 6.35 16.92 -14.33
CA LEU A 85 5.57 16.37 -13.21
C LEU A 85 6.11 16.74 -11.82
N ALA A 86 7.43 16.70 -11.64
CA ALA A 86 8.05 17.00 -10.35
C ALA A 86 7.95 18.50 -9.98
N GLU A 87 8.08 19.38 -10.97
CA GLU A 87 7.94 20.83 -10.80
C GLU A 87 6.48 21.19 -10.52
N GLU A 88 5.56 20.69 -11.34
CA GLU A 88 4.12 20.90 -11.17
C GLU A 88 3.61 20.36 -9.82
N ALA A 89 4.10 19.19 -9.39
CA ALA A 89 3.77 18.64 -8.07
C ALA A 89 4.32 19.54 -6.96
N GLY A 90 5.52 20.11 -7.13
CA GLY A 90 6.13 21.06 -6.21
C GLY A 90 5.32 22.33 -6.06
N GLU A 91 4.90 22.94 -7.18
CA GLU A 91 4.04 24.13 -7.21
C GLU A 91 2.69 23.85 -6.57
N LEU A 92 2.02 22.76 -6.96
CA LEU A 92 0.72 22.40 -6.42
C LEU A 92 0.78 22.16 -4.91
N VAL A 93 1.83 21.51 -4.41
CA VAL A 93 2.02 21.30 -2.97
C VAL A 93 2.30 22.61 -2.23
N ASN A 94 3.09 23.52 -2.81
CA ASN A 94 3.32 24.82 -2.20
C ASN A 94 2.01 25.62 -2.09
N TRP A 95 1.19 25.60 -3.14
CA TRP A 95 -0.13 26.24 -3.12
C TRP A 95 -1.08 25.58 -2.09
N LEU A 96 -1.14 24.25 -2.08
CA LEU A 96 -1.97 23.47 -1.14
C LEU A 96 -1.62 23.73 0.33
N LEU A 97 -0.34 23.91 0.65
CA LEU A 97 0.12 24.08 2.02
C LEU A 97 0.06 25.53 2.50
N ASN A 98 0.23 26.51 1.60
CA ASN A 98 0.38 27.92 1.99
C ASN A 98 -0.86 28.79 1.70
N GLU A 99 -1.68 28.44 0.71
CA GLU A 99 -2.74 29.33 0.20
C GLU A 99 -4.15 28.76 0.40
N VAL A 100 -4.29 27.43 0.45
CA VAL A 100 -5.60 26.78 0.54
C VAL A 100 -6.12 26.75 1.97
N THR A 101 -7.34 27.27 2.15
CA THR A 101 -8.01 27.29 3.46
C THR A 101 -9.23 26.36 3.56
N THR A 102 -9.95 26.14 2.46
CA THR A 102 -11.14 25.27 2.46
C THR A 102 -11.18 24.29 1.28
N TYR A 103 -11.96 23.21 1.44
CA TYR A 103 -12.19 22.25 0.36
C TYR A 103 -12.90 22.87 -0.85
N ALA A 104 -13.85 23.79 -0.62
CA ALA A 104 -14.60 24.42 -1.70
C ALA A 104 -13.70 25.24 -2.63
N ASP A 105 -12.71 25.93 -2.04
CA ASP A 105 -11.82 26.82 -2.78
C ASP A 105 -10.84 26.06 -3.66
N CYS A 106 -10.36 24.89 -3.21
CA CYS A 106 -9.36 24.12 -3.96
C CYS A 106 -9.95 23.05 -4.90
N ARG A 107 -11.21 22.64 -4.70
CA ARG A 107 -11.80 21.50 -5.43
C ARG A 107 -11.77 21.67 -6.95
N GLN A 108 -12.14 22.83 -7.47
CA GLN A 108 -12.18 23.04 -8.92
C GLN A 108 -10.79 22.99 -9.54
N GLU A 109 -9.81 23.63 -8.89
CA GLU A 109 -8.42 23.60 -9.34
C GLU A 109 -7.86 22.18 -9.34
N LEU A 110 -8.09 21.41 -8.27
CA LEU A 110 -7.64 20.02 -8.16
C LEU A 110 -8.26 19.12 -9.22
N LEU A 111 -9.55 19.27 -9.52
CA LEU A 111 -10.23 18.48 -10.55
C LEU A 111 -9.86 18.89 -11.99
N SER A 112 -9.21 20.04 -12.18
CA SER A 112 -8.66 20.44 -13.48
C SER A 112 -7.35 19.71 -13.82
N LYS A 113 -6.72 19.07 -12.82
CA LYS A 113 -5.46 18.33 -12.97
C LYS A 113 -5.70 16.87 -13.35
N ASN A 114 -4.63 16.16 -13.72
CA ASN A 114 -4.67 14.71 -13.93
C ASN A 114 -4.45 13.95 -12.60
N ALA A 115 -4.91 12.69 -12.52
CA ALA A 115 -4.80 11.89 -11.30
C ALA A 115 -3.33 11.64 -10.91
N ARG A 116 -2.47 11.44 -11.92
CA ARG A 116 -1.02 11.20 -11.74
C ARG A 116 -0.35 12.32 -10.93
N LEU A 117 -0.65 13.58 -11.24
CA LEU A 117 -0.15 14.77 -10.56
C LEU A 117 -0.66 14.83 -9.12
N LEU A 118 -1.96 14.62 -8.88
CA LEU A 118 -2.50 14.63 -7.51
C LEU A 118 -1.89 13.54 -6.64
N PHE A 119 -1.64 12.35 -7.21
CA PHE A 119 -0.96 11.27 -6.51
C PHE A 119 0.48 11.65 -6.14
N GLU A 120 1.26 12.20 -7.07
CA GLU A 120 2.62 12.67 -6.77
C GLU A 120 2.64 13.82 -5.76
N SER A 121 1.66 14.73 -5.79
CA SER A 121 1.54 15.77 -4.75
C SER A 121 1.29 15.19 -3.36
N ILE A 122 0.51 14.11 -3.23
CA ILE A 122 0.35 13.40 -1.94
C ILE A 122 1.69 12.81 -1.49
N LEU A 123 2.42 12.15 -2.38
CA LEU A 123 3.75 11.59 -2.06
C LEU A 123 4.70 12.71 -1.62
N LEU A 124 4.70 13.84 -2.31
CA LEU A 124 5.56 14.97 -2.00
C LEU A 124 5.21 15.62 -0.66
N ILE A 125 3.93 15.71 -0.30
CA ILE A 125 3.50 16.13 1.06
C ILE A 125 4.07 15.17 2.10
N LEU A 126 3.93 13.85 1.91
CA LEU A 126 4.45 12.85 2.84
C LEU A 126 5.98 12.92 2.96
N GLN A 127 6.68 13.15 1.84
CA GLN A 127 8.13 13.29 1.80
C GLN A 127 8.62 14.54 2.54
N ARG A 128 7.82 15.61 2.56
CA ARG A 128 8.15 16.85 3.30
C ARG A 128 7.97 16.71 4.80
N LEU A 129 7.28 15.69 5.30
CA LEU A 129 7.18 15.49 6.75
C LEU A 129 8.56 15.18 7.34
N LYS A 130 8.95 15.89 8.41
CA LYS A 130 10.21 15.63 9.12
C LYS A 130 10.37 14.19 9.54
N VAL A 131 9.26 13.54 9.88
CA VAL A 131 9.21 12.15 10.33
C VAL A 131 7.99 11.47 9.68
N PRO A 132 8.15 10.28 9.08
CA PRO A 132 7.01 9.53 8.55
C PRO A 132 5.96 9.24 9.62
N LEU A 133 4.69 9.20 9.23
CA LEU A 133 3.55 9.19 10.15
C LEU A 133 3.43 7.87 10.94
N PHE A 134 3.74 6.74 10.31
CA PHE A 134 3.37 5.42 10.82
C PHE A 134 4.59 4.68 11.39
N PRO A 135 4.75 4.57 12.73
CA PRO A 135 5.79 3.73 13.31
C PRO A 135 5.55 2.25 13.05
N LEU A 136 6.60 1.50 12.69
CA LEU A 136 6.59 0.04 12.72
C LEU A 136 7.49 -0.46 13.86
N SER A 137 6.90 -1.25 14.76
CA SER A 137 7.66 -1.82 15.87
C SER A 137 8.60 -2.93 15.39
N GLU A 138 9.65 -3.22 16.16
CA GLU A 138 10.56 -4.33 15.88
C GLU A 138 9.83 -5.67 15.79
N LYS A 139 8.78 -5.86 16.60
CA LYS A 139 7.93 -7.07 16.56
C LYS A 139 7.22 -7.20 15.21
N THR A 140 6.69 -6.10 14.69
CA THR A 140 6.06 -6.08 13.36
C THR A 140 7.09 -6.29 12.26
N CYS A 141 8.27 -5.67 12.36
CA CYS A 141 9.36 -5.86 11.41
C CYS A 141 9.80 -7.33 11.34
N ASN A 142 9.97 -7.98 12.50
CA ASN A 142 10.33 -9.40 12.57
C ASN A 142 9.25 -10.32 11.96
N LEU A 143 7.97 -9.97 12.14
CA LEU A 143 6.87 -10.66 11.46
C LEU A 143 6.95 -10.45 9.94
N LEU A 144 7.14 -9.21 9.48
CA LEU A 144 7.21 -8.83 8.07
C LEU A 144 8.37 -9.49 7.33
N ARG A 145 9.49 -9.81 8.00
CA ARG A 145 10.59 -10.56 7.38
C ARG A 145 10.15 -11.93 6.84
N ARG A 146 9.15 -12.54 7.50
CA ARG A 146 8.67 -13.89 7.21
C ARG A 146 7.31 -13.91 6.53
N LEU A 147 6.50 -12.87 6.71
CA LEU A 147 5.12 -12.82 6.21
C LEU A 147 5.00 -12.08 4.88
N SER A 148 4.47 -12.76 3.86
CA SER A 148 3.96 -12.16 2.63
C SER A 148 2.54 -12.67 2.39
N LEU A 149 1.56 -11.77 2.36
CA LEU A 149 0.15 -12.10 2.10
C LEU A 149 -0.21 -12.06 0.61
N LEU A 150 0.56 -11.31 -0.18
CA LEU A 150 0.49 -11.41 -1.63
C LEU A 150 1.09 -12.75 -2.04
N GLU A 151 0.41 -13.49 -2.89
CA GLU A 151 0.91 -14.75 -3.46
C GLU A 151 1.67 -14.45 -4.76
N PRO A 152 2.77 -15.18 -5.05
CA PRO A 152 3.51 -15.01 -6.28
C PRO A 152 2.61 -15.38 -7.44
N VAL A 153 2.57 -14.55 -8.47
CA VAL A 153 1.84 -14.94 -9.68
C VAL A 153 2.68 -15.85 -10.57
N HIS A 154 3.98 -15.65 -10.60
CA HIS A 154 4.92 -16.57 -11.23
C HIS A 154 5.51 -17.51 -10.17
N PRO A 155 5.47 -18.85 -10.35
CA PRO A 155 5.83 -19.83 -9.31
C PRO A 155 7.26 -19.65 -8.75
N TYR A 156 8.14 -19.02 -9.53
CA TYR A 156 9.53 -18.75 -9.15
C TYR A 156 9.76 -17.38 -8.47
N CYS A 157 8.81 -16.44 -8.54
CA CYS A 157 9.04 -15.04 -8.11
C CYS A 157 9.09 -14.85 -6.58
N MET A 158 8.21 -15.47 -5.79
CA MET A 158 8.25 -15.29 -4.32
C MET A 158 9.52 -15.88 -3.72
N HIS A 159 9.94 -17.04 -4.20
CA HIS A 159 11.06 -17.75 -3.59
C HIS A 159 12.39 -17.04 -3.89
N ILE A 160 12.56 -16.49 -5.10
CA ILE A 160 13.73 -15.66 -5.43
C ILE A 160 13.74 -14.39 -4.56
N ILE A 161 12.61 -13.68 -4.47
CA ILE A 161 12.54 -12.44 -3.67
C ILE A 161 12.77 -12.73 -2.19
N HIS A 162 12.20 -13.81 -1.66
CA HIS A 162 12.36 -14.20 -0.27
C HIS A 162 13.79 -14.65 0.05
N VAL A 163 14.39 -15.50 -0.79
CA VAL A 163 15.79 -15.94 -0.63
C VAL A 163 16.75 -14.75 -0.73
N LEU A 164 16.55 -13.84 -1.69
CA LEU A 164 17.35 -12.63 -1.80
C LEU A 164 17.20 -11.74 -0.56
N PHE A 165 15.97 -11.57 -0.08
CA PHE A 165 15.72 -10.80 1.13
C PHE A 165 16.36 -11.43 2.37
N GLU A 166 16.21 -12.75 2.58
CA GLU A 166 16.82 -13.46 3.70
C GLU A 166 18.35 -13.36 3.66
N LYS A 167 18.97 -13.61 2.50
CA LYS A 167 20.43 -13.48 2.33
C LYS A 167 20.91 -12.05 2.59
N ALA A 168 20.19 -11.05 2.10
CA ALA A 168 20.55 -9.66 2.32
C ALA A 168 20.35 -9.24 3.79
N THR A 169 19.33 -9.77 4.48
CA THR A 169 19.17 -9.57 5.93
C THR A 169 20.23 -10.28 6.76
N GLY A 170 20.67 -11.49 6.36
CA GLY A 170 21.78 -12.20 7.00
C GLY A 170 23.08 -11.43 6.88
N PHE A 171 23.39 -10.92 5.69
CA PHE A 171 24.54 -10.04 5.47
C PHE A 171 24.51 -8.78 6.36
N CYS A 172 23.34 -8.21 6.60
CA CYS A 172 23.17 -7.06 7.51
C CYS A 172 23.27 -7.42 9.00
N ALA A 173 23.08 -8.68 9.37
CA ALA A 173 23.19 -9.16 10.75
C ALA A 173 24.63 -9.61 11.10
N ASP A 174 25.40 -10.05 10.10
CA ASP A 174 26.75 -10.59 10.27
C ASP A 174 27.87 -9.52 10.22
N SER A 175 27.53 -8.22 10.15
CA SER A 175 28.51 -7.13 10.03
C SER A 175 29.43 -6.92 11.25
N GLU A 176 29.28 -7.70 12.32
CA GLU A 176 30.22 -7.70 13.46
C GLU A 176 31.08 -8.98 13.55
N SER A 177 30.87 -9.98 12.68
CA SER A 177 31.66 -11.21 12.70
C SER A 177 32.06 -11.66 11.29
N SER A 178 33.36 -11.47 10.99
CA SER A 178 34.13 -12.18 9.96
C SER A 178 34.17 -11.55 8.55
N GLN A 179 35.08 -10.59 8.37
CA GLN A 179 35.71 -10.31 7.06
C GLN A 179 36.68 -11.44 6.64
N GLN A 180 36.23 -12.70 6.60
CA GLN A 180 37.05 -13.79 6.08
C GLN A 180 36.33 -14.55 4.97
N ASN A 181 36.86 -14.37 3.76
CA ASN A 181 36.77 -15.25 2.60
C ASN A 181 35.37 -15.73 2.21
N ILE A 182 34.66 -14.94 1.42
CA ILE A 182 33.60 -15.46 0.55
C ILE A 182 33.96 -15.13 -0.89
N ALA A 183 34.97 -15.83 -1.42
CA ALA A 183 35.00 -16.13 -2.84
C ALA A 183 33.81 -17.09 -3.07
N LEU A 184 32.69 -16.52 -3.51
CA LEU A 184 31.44 -17.23 -3.79
C LEU A 184 31.68 -18.25 -4.90
N ASN A 185 31.79 -19.54 -4.56
CA ASN A 185 31.76 -20.63 -5.54
C ASN A 185 30.36 -20.67 -6.19
N LEU A 186 30.25 -20.20 -7.43
CA LEU A 186 29.00 -20.20 -8.20
C LEU A 186 28.47 -21.61 -8.52
N GLU A 187 29.28 -22.66 -8.40
CA GLU A 187 28.89 -24.03 -8.76
C GLU A 187 27.94 -24.68 -7.73
N ASP A 188 28.06 -24.35 -6.44
CA ASP A 188 27.13 -24.83 -5.40
C ASP A 188 25.72 -24.22 -5.53
N TYR A 189 25.61 -23.04 -6.17
CA TYR A 189 24.34 -22.34 -6.38
C TYR A 189 23.40 -23.09 -7.36
N SER A 190 23.97 -23.79 -8.35
CA SER A 190 23.17 -24.51 -9.36
C SER A 190 22.51 -25.76 -8.78
N THR A 191 23.20 -26.44 -7.87
CA THR A 191 22.75 -27.68 -7.25
C THR A 191 21.65 -27.41 -6.23
N ASP A 192 21.80 -26.36 -5.42
CA ASP A 192 20.77 -25.87 -4.51
C ASP A 192 19.51 -25.46 -5.27
N ILE A 193 19.62 -24.72 -6.38
CA ILE A 193 18.46 -24.32 -7.20
C ILE A 193 17.76 -25.55 -7.80
N THR A 194 18.48 -26.60 -8.19
CA THR A 194 17.88 -27.81 -8.79
C THR A 194 17.15 -28.67 -7.75
N GLN A 195 17.76 -28.86 -6.57
CA GLN A 195 17.13 -29.57 -5.45
C GLN A 195 15.96 -28.77 -4.84
N PHE A 196 16.06 -27.44 -4.87
CA PHE A 196 15.01 -26.48 -4.56
C PHE A 196 13.84 -26.55 -5.55
N ILE A 197 14.09 -26.62 -6.86
CA ILE A 197 13.02 -26.83 -7.86
C ILE A 197 12.27 -28.13 -7.56
N GLN A 198 12.98 -29.20 -7.23
CA GLN A 198 12.38 -30.51 -6.94
C GLN A 198 11.55 -30.54 -5.64
N SER A 199 11.93 -29.78 -4.60
CA SER A 199 11.16 -29.69 -3.35
C SER A 199 10.01 -28.66 -3.40
N THR A 200 10.10 -27.66 -4.27
CA THR A 200 9.11 -26.57 -4.42
C THR A 200 7.88 -26.97 -5.26
N TYR A 201 7.96 -28.05 -6.04
CA TYR A 201 6.77 -28.66 -6.66
C TYR A 201 5.88 -29.42 -5.66
N CYS A 202 6.28 -29.55 -4.39
CA CYS A 202 5.34 -29.87 -3.32
C CYS A 202 4.40 -28.69 -3.12
N CYS A 203 3.27 -28.72 -3.84
CA CYS A 203 2.15 -27.79 -3.71
C CYS A 203 1.44 -27.95 -2.35
N ASN A 204 2.16 -27.75 -1.25
CA ASN A 204 1.55 -27.60 0.06
C ASN A 204 0.94 -26.19 0.12
N ASN A 205 -0.23 -26.03 -0.49
CA ASN A 205 -1.02 -24.82 -0.33
C ASN A 205 -1.25 -24.59 1.17
N ILE A 206 -0.78 -23.44 1.68
CA ILE A 206 -1.09 -23.03 3.05
C ILE A 206 -2.60 -23.06 3.19
N SER A 207 -3.10 -23.78 4.20
CA SER A 207 -4.54 -23.90 4.40
C SER A 207 -5.16 -22.52 4.52
N ARG A 208 -6.40 -22.34 4.05
CA ARG A 208 -7.15 -21.09 4.21
C ARG A 208 -7.17 -20.63 5.67
N GLN A 209 -7.28 -21.58 6.61
CA GLN A 209 -7.25 -21.29 8.04
C GLN A 209 -5.91 -20.72 8.50
N ASP A 210 -4.79 -21.25 8.02
CA ASP A 210 -3.46 -20.74 8.37
C ASP A 210 -3.22 -19.35 7.75
N ARG A 211 -3.69 -19.10 6.52
CA ARG A 211 -3.68 -17.76 5.92
C ARG A 211 -4.47 -16.75 6.75
N LEU A 212 -5.66 -17.12 7.23
CA LEU A 212 -6.48 -16.27 8.09
C LEU A 212 -5.79 -16.00 9.44
N ARG A 213 -5.17 -17.02 10.05
CA ARG A 213 -4.40 -16.86 11.30
C ARG A 213 -3.24 -15.89 11.13
N LEU A 214 -2.46 -16.03 10.06
CA LEU A 214 -1.35 -15.14 9.74
C LEU A 214 -1.81 -13.70 9.48
N THR A 215 -2.92 -13.53 8.77
CA THR A 215 -3.51 -12.22 8.52
C THR A 215 -4.00 -11.58 9.83
N ASN A 216 -4.65 -12.35 10.71
CA ASN A 216 -5.06 -11.86 12.03
C ASN A 216 -3.86 -11.47 12.89
N LEU A 217 -2.78 -12.25 12.87
CA LEU A 217 -1.54 -11.90 13.57
C LEU A 217 -0.96 -10.58 13.05
N PHE A 218 -0.94 -10.39 11.73
CA PHE A 218 -0.50 -9.16 11.09
C PHE A 218 -1.37 -7.96 11.46
N ASN A 219 -2.69 -8.08 11.31
CA ASN A 219 -3.65 -7.02 11.63
C ASN A 219 -3.52 -6.57 13.09
N MET A 220 -3.38 -7.52 14.02
CA MET A 220 -3.16 -7.22 15.43
C MET A 220 -1.88 -6.40 15.65
N ARG A 221 -0.81 -6.71 14.94
CA ARG A 221 0.48 -6.00 15.05
C ARG A 221 0.42 -4.61 14.44
N ILE A 222 -0.11 -4.48 13.23
CA ILE A 222 -0.28 -3.19 12.56
C ILE A 222 -1.22 -2.28 13.34
N PHE A 223 -2.28 -2.82 13.94
CA PHE A 223 -3.16 -2.05 14.79
C PHE A 223 -2.48 -1.58 16.08
N GLN A 224 -1.66 -2.43 16.71
CA GLN A 224 -0.85 -2.02 17.87
C GLN A 224 0.10 -0.88 17.51
N ASP A 225 0.79 -0.99 16.38
CA ASP A 225 1.70 0.02 15.86
C ASP A 225 0.97 1.35 15.54
N LEU A 226 -0.24 1.29 14.98
CA LEU A 226 -1.07 2.49 14.75
C LEU A 226 -1.38 3.23 16.05
N TYR A 227 -1.59 2.50 17.15
CA TYR A 227 -1.87 3.09 18.47
C TYR A 227 -0.61 3.51 19.24
N MET A 228 0.59 3.29 18.69
CA MET A 228 1.80 3.96 19.19
C MET A 228 1.84 5.45 18.81
N VAL A 229 1.06 5.85 17.79
CA VAL A 229 0.82 7.26 17.48
C VAL A 229 -0.13 7.82 18.52
N THR A 230 0.34 8.74 19.37
CA THR A 230 -0.43 9.32 20.48
C THR A 230 -1.54 10.24 19.99
N GLU A 231 -1.27 11.02 18.95
CA GLU A 231 -2.20 12.00 18.39
C GLU A 231 -3.30 11.36 17.57
N ASN A 232 -4.55 11.74 17.87
CA ASN A 232 -5.70 11.20 17.16
C ASN A 232 -5.78 11.69 15.72
N LYS A 233 -5.39 12.94 15.47
CA LYS A 233 -5.36 13.55 14.14
C LYS A 233 -4.42 12.77 13.22
N THR A 234 -3.17 12.55 13.63
CA THR A 234 -2.18 11.75 12.90
C THR A 234 -2.65 10.33 12.63
N ARG A 235 -3.28 9.64 13.60
CA ARG A 235 -3.91 8.32 13.34
C ARG A 235 -4.99 8.37 12.27
N ASN A 236 -5.82 9.41 12.24
CA ASN A 236 -6.88 9.53 11.24
C ASN A 236 -6.32 9.88 9.85
N ILE A 237 -5.22 10.62 9.77
CA ILE A 237 -4.48 10.88 8.53
C ILE A 237 -3.95 9.56 7.95
N ILE A 238 -3.32 8.72 8.77
CA ILE A 238 -2.87 7.38 8.36
C ILE A 238 -4.05 6.56 7.82
N ARG A 239 -5.18 6.53 8.56
CA ARG A 239 -6.38 5.79 8.16
C ARG A 239 -6.97 6.29 6.84
N VAL A 240 -7.11 7.61 6.66
CA VAL A 240 -7.73 8.15 5.44
C VAL A 240 -6.86 7.88 4.21
N ILE A 241 -5.53 7.99 4.33
CA ILE A 241 -4.60 7.63 3.24
C ILE A 241 -4.77 6.15 2.89
N ILE A 242 -4.61 5.25 3.86
CA ILE A 242 -4.65 3.81 3.61
C ILE A 242 -6.00 3.39 3.01
N ARG A 243 -7.11 3.90 3.53
CA ARG A 243 -8.44 3.55 3.02
C ARG A 243 -8.69 4.03 1.60
N ASN A 244 -8.27 5.24 1.26
CA ASN A 244 -8.44 5.75 -0.10
C ASN A 244 -7.53 5.00 -1.08
N LEU A 245 -6.32 4.58 -0.67
CA LEU A 245 -5.46 3.72 -1.49
C LEU A 245 -6.07 2.33 -1.70
N ILE A 246 -6.59 1.68 -0.65
CA ILE A 246 -7.31 0.41 -0.76
C ILE A 246 -8.48 0.54 -1.74
N PHE A 247 -9.28 1.60 -1.61
CA PHE A 247 -10.38 1.88 -2.53
C PHE A 247 -9.89 1.96 -3.98
N MET A 248 -8.90 2.80 -4.30
CA MET A 248 -8.42 2.97 -5.68
C MET A 248 -7.85 1.68 -6.26
N ILE A 249 -7.10 0.91 -5.47
CA ILE A 249 -6.56 -0.41 -5.86
C ILE A 249 -7.70 -1.37 -6.18
N GLN A 250 -8.70 -1.50 -5.30
CA GLN A 250 -9.84 -2.38 -5.51
C GLN A 250 -10.62 -2.00 -6.77
N ARG A 251 -10.86 -0.70 -6.99
CA ARG A 251 -11.58 -0.19 -8.17
C ARG A 251 -10.82 -0.46 -9.46
N TYR A 252 -9.50 -0.27 -9.46
CA TYR A 252 -8.65 -0.64 -10.58
C TYR A 252 -8.73 -2.14 -10.87
N ILE A 253 -8.53 -3.00 -9.86
CA ILE A 253 -8.57 -4.46 -10.02
C ILE A 253 -9.91 -4.92 -10.59
N ILE A 254 -11.03 -4.44 -10.03
CA ILE A 254 -12.38 -4.81 -10.49
C ILE A 254 -12.57 -4.41 -11.95
N THR A 255 -12.24 -3.18 -12.30
CA THR A 255 -12.45 -2.63 -13.65
C THR A 255 -11.58 -3.36 -14.68
N MET A 256 -10.29 -3.53 -14.41
CA MET A 256 -9.37 -4.22 -15.30
C MET A 256 -9.72 -5.71 -15.45
N CYS A 257 -10.14 -6.38 -14.38
CA CYS A 257 -10.61 -7.77 -14.47
C CYS A 257 -11.85 -7.86 -15.37
N ALA A 258 -12.82 -6.96 -15.20
CA ALA A 258 -14.04 -6.94 -16.01
C ALA A 258 -13.76 -6.64 -17.50
N ASP A 259 -12.87 -5.69 -17.77
CA ASP A 259 -12.46 -5.34 -19.13
C ASP A 259 -11.71 -6.50 -19.81
N MET A 260 -10.70 -7.06 -19.16
CA MET A 260 -9.95 -8.21 -19.68
C MET A 260 -10.82 -9.44 -19.93
N LYS A 261 -11.78 -9.70 -19.03
CA LYS A 261 -12.79 -10.75 -19.23
C LYS A 261 -13.55 -10.53 -20.54
N THR A 262 -14.01 -9.31 -20.75
CA THR A 262 -14.83 -8.93 -21.91
C THR A 262 -14.02 -9.02 -23.20
N LYS A 263 -12.80 -8.46 -23.21
CA LYS A 263 -11.88 -8.51 -24.36
C LYS A 263 -11.50 -9.93 -24.77
N ARG A 264 -11.33 -10.84 -23.81
CA ARG A 264 -10.96 -12.24 -24.08
C ARG A 264 -12.14 -13.19 -24.20
N GLN A 265 -13.37 -12.71 -23.98
CA GLN A 265 -14.58 -13.54 -23.96
C GLN A 265 -14.49 -14.73 -22.97
N GLU A 266 -13.80 -14.54 -21.84
CA GLU A 266 -13.55 -15.59 -20.85
C GLU A 266 -14.64 -15.65 -19.77
N THR A 267 -14.75 -16.79 -19.09
CA THR A 267 -15.59 -16.90 -17.88
C THR A 267 -14.92 -16.19 -16.70
N TRP A 268 -15.72 -15.82 -15.69
CA TRP A 268 -15.18 -15.25 -14.45
C TRP A 268 -14.22 -16.21 -13.74
N LEU A 269 -14.47 -17.51 -13.81
CA LEU A 269 -13.59 -18.52 -13.23
C LEU A 269 -12.21 -18.51 -13.88
N LEU A 270 -12.16 -18.52 -15.22
CA LEU A 270 -10.90 -18.53 -15.96
C LEU A 270 -10.11 -17.24 -15.74
N ASN A 271 -10.77 -16.09 -15.76
CA ASN A 271 -10.14 -14.80 -15.47
C ASN A 271 -9.61 -14.74 -14.02
N ALA A 272 -10.38 -15.24 -13.05
CA ALA A 272 -9.97 -15.27 -11.65
C ALA A 272 -8.70 -16.10 -11.41
N ILE A 273 -8.45 -17.13 -12.23
CA ILE A 273 -7.25 -17.97 -12.16
C ILE A 273 -6.10 -17.34 -12.95
N ASN A 274 -6.36 -16.87 -14.18
CA ASN A 274 -5.30 -16.53 -15.12
C ASN A 274 -4.89 -15.05 -15.14
N MET A 275 -5.80 -14.12 -14.81
CA MET A 275 -5.57 -12.68 -15.01
C MET A 275 -5.63 -11.90 -13.70
N ARG A 276 -6.64 -12.19 -12.88
CA ARG A 276 -6.84 -11.50 -11.61
C ARG A 276 -5.58 -11.51 -10.73
N PRO A 277 -4.81 -12.61 -10.57
CA PRO A 277 -3.61 -12.58 -9.73
C PRO A 277 -2.57 -11.57 -10.25
N HIS A 278 -2.33 -11.50 -11.56
CA HIS A 278 -1.40 -10.54 -12.17
C HIS A 278 -1.87 -9.09 -12.00
N ILE A 279 -3.16 -8.83 -12.21
CA ILE A 279 -3.75 -7.49 -12.05
C ILE A 279 -3.65 -7.05 -10.58
N CYS A 280 -3.96 -7.95 -9.63
CA CYS A 280 -3.82 -7.70 -8.20
C CYS A 280 -2.36 -7.40 -7.82
N GLU A 281 -1.42 -8.26 -8.21
CA GLU A 281 0.00 -8.08 -7.91
C GLU A 281 0.50 -6.74 -8.46
N TYR A 282 0.20 -6.43 -9.72
CA TYR A 282 0.59 -5.17 -10.35
C TYR A 282 0.10 -3.96 -9.56
N ALA A 283 -1.21 -3.88 -9.31
CA ALA A 283 -1.83 -2.73 -8.66
C ALA A 283 -1.29 -2.53 -7.24
N ILE A 284 -1.18 -3.62 -6.47
CA ILE A 284 -0.71 -3.60 -5.09
C ILE A 284 0.77 -3.18 -5.03
N VAL A 285 1.63 -3.79 -5.85
CA VAL A 285 3.07 -3.52 -5.84
C VAL A 285 3.39 -2.12 -6.37
N ALA A 286 2.70 -1.65 -7.41
CA ALA A 286 2.92 -0.33 -8.00
C ALA A 286 2.71 0.79 -6.98
N ILE A 287 1.63 0.70 -6.18
CA ILE A 287 1.31 1.67 -5.14
C ILE A 287 2.19 1.46 -3.90
N ALA A 288 2.38 0.22 -3.45
CA ALA A 288 3.15 -0.07 -2.25
C ALA A 288 4.61 0.40 -2.33
N ARG A 289 5.24 0.29 -3.50
CA ARG A 289 6.62 0.75 -3.74
C ARG A 289 6.81 2.25 -3.57
N ARG A 290 5.76 3.03 -3.82
CA ARG A 290 5.81 4.51 -3.79
C ARG A 290 5.38 5.06 -2.45
N VAL A 291 4.30 4.52 -1.91
CA VAL A 291 3.72 5.02 -0.66
C VAL A 291 4.44 4.45 0.57
N GLY A 292 4.83 3.17 0.54
CA GLY A 292 5.40 2.48 1.70
C GLY A 292 6.58 3.23 2.34
N PRO A 293 7.66 3.53 1.58
CA PRO A 293 8.84 4.22 2.12
C PRO A 293 8.57 5.61 2.73
N LEU A 294 7.51 6.29 2.30
CA LEU A 294 7.14 7.61 2.79
C LEU A 294 6.18 7.57 4.00
N MET A 295 5.48 6.46 4.19
CA MET A 295 4.51 6.28 5.26
C MET A 295 5.14 5.77 6.56
N PHE A 296 6.11 4.85 6.46
CA PHE A 296 6.60 4.11 7.62
C PHE A 296 7.91 4.65 8.18
N ARG A 297 7.97 4.76 9.51
CA ARG A 297 9.21 5.01 10.26
C ARG A 297 9.60 3.79 11.08
N PHE A 298 10.91 3.60 11.26
CA PHE A 298 11.49 2.43 11.90
C PHE A 298 12.43 2.84 13.04
N ALA A 299 12.64 1.93 13.98
CA ALA A 299 13.75 2.07 14.91
C ALA A 299 15.08 2.01 14.13
N ARG A 300 16.10 2.77 14.60
CA ARG A 300 17.41 2.87 13.92
C ARG A 300 18.13 1.53 13.74
N THR A 301 17.80 0.53 14.57
CA THR A 301 18.37 -0.82 14.53
C THR A 301 17.79 -1.69 13.42
N ILE A 302 16.74 -1.26 12.73
CA ILE A 302 16.11 -2.03 11.67
C ILE A 302 16.81 -1.78 10.34
N CYS A 303 17.39 -2.83 9.75
CA CYS A 303 17.92 -2.85 8.39
C CYS A 303 16.82 -3.09 7.36
N MET A 304 17.08 -2.75 6.08
CA MET A 304 16.15 -2.95 4.95
C MET A 304 14.79 -2.26 5.14
N GLN A 305 14.82 -1.01 5.61
CA GLN A 305 13.61 -0.26 5.97
C GLN A 305 12.68 -0.05 4.76
N ASN A 306 13.23 0.24 3.58
CA ASN A 306 12.45 0.44 2.37
C ASN A 306 11.72 -0.85 1.96
N GLU A 307 12.41 -1.99 1.96
CA GLU A 307 11.83 -3.29 1.63
C GLU A 307 10.76 -3.70 2.64
N LEU A 308 11.02 -3.48 3.93
CA LEU A 308 10.04 -3.73 4.98
C LEU A 308 8.83 -2.80 4.87
N ALA A 309 9.01 -1.54 4.50
CA ALA A 309 7.95 -0.57 4.28
C ALA A 309 7.04 -0.99 3.12
N VAL A 310 7.64 -1.41 2.01
CA VAL A 310 6.90 -1.94 0.85
C VAL A 310 6.16 -3.21 1.24
N ARG A 311 6.79 -4.14 1.95
CA ARG A 311 6.17 -5.40 2.39
C ARG A 311 5.03 -5.18 3.39
N ALA A 312 5.16 -4.20 4.29
CA ALA A 312 4.10 -3.76 5.18
C ALA A 312 2.89 -3.25 4.39
N MET A 313 3.13 -2.36 3.41
CA MET A 313 2.07 -1.79 2.58
C MET A 313 1.37 -2.86 1.72
N ILE A 314 2.13 -3.78 1.12
CA ILE A 314 1.58 -4.94 0.39
C ILE A 314 0.67 -5.76 1.30
N ASN A 315 1.13 -6.10 2.50
CA ASN A 315 0.34 -6.91 3.43
C ASN A 315 -0.92 -6.17 3.90
N ILE A 316 -0.88 -4.85 4.07
CA ILE A 316 -2.05 -4.01 4.35
C ILE A 316 -3.09 -4.10 3.22
N PHE A 317 -2.65 -4.01 1.97
CA PHE A 317 -3.55 -4.11 0.82
C PHE A 317 -4.12 -5.52 0.64
N CYS A 318 -3.33 -6.56 0.96
CA CYS A 318 -3.75 -7.96 0.87
C CYS A 318 -4.61 -8.44 2.05
N SER A 319 -4.52 -7.81 3.23
CA SER A 319 -5.26 -8.25 4.42
C SER A 319 -6.77 -8.08 4.27
N ASN A 320 -7.20 -7.17 3.37
CA ASN A 320 -8.60 -6.88 3.04
C ASN A 320 -9.46 -6.60 4.29
N THR A 321 -8.90 -5.89 5.26
CA THR A 321 -9.53 -5.57 6.55
C THR A 321 -9.90 -4.08 6.63
N ASP A 322 -10.86 -3.67 5.81
CA ASP A 322 -11.33 -2.27 5.77
C ASP A 322 -11.78 -1.75 7.13
N ASN A 323 -12.42 -2.61 7.92
CA ASN A 323 -12.90 -2.25 9.26
C ASN A 323 -11.76 -1.85 10.19
N MET A 324 -10.55 -2.41 10.05
CA MET A 324 -9.40 -2.06 10.90
C MET A 324 -9.01 -0.58 10.79
N TRP A 325 -9.30 0.02 9.63
CA TRP A 325 -8.96 1.41 9.32
C TRP A 325 -10.10 2.38 9.66
N LEU A 326 -11.20 1.90 10.24
CA LEU A 326 -12.22 2.77 10.80
C LEU A 326 -11.72 3.41 12.11
N PRO A 327 -12.15 4.64 12.40
CA PRO A 327 -12.01 5.26 13.71
C PRO A 327 -12.76 4.45 14.79
N GLY A 328 -12.26 4.48 16.03
CA GLY A 328 -12.95 3.93 17.20
C GLY A 328 -12.98 2.40 17.30
N GLN A 329 -12.23 1.69 16.46
CA GLN A 329 -12.19 0.23 16.46
C GLN A 329 -11.47 -0.33 17.69
N THR A 330 -11.79 -1.56 18.04
CA THR A 330 -11.17 -2.33 19.12
C THR A 330 -10.40 -3.53 18.56
N LEU A 331 -9.44 -4.07 19.32
CA LEU A 331 -8.68 -5.27 18.91
C LEU A 331 -9.56 -6.50 18.62
N SER A 332 -10.75 -6.60 19.22
CA SER A 332 -11.69 -7.68 18.90
C SER A 332 -12.40 -7.45 17.58
N SER A 333 -12.71 -6.20 17.22
CA SER A 333 -13.43 -5.84 15.98
C SER A 333 -12.61 -5.97 14.69
N ILE A 334 -11.28 -6.05 14.80
CA ILE A 334 -10.37 -6.11 13.65
C ILE A 334 -9.96 -7.54 13.24
N LYS A 335 -10.35 -8.54 14.05
CA LYS A 335 -10.05 -9.93 13.75
C LYS A 335 -11.06 -10.45 12.73
N MET A 336 -10.55 -11.11 11.69
CA MET A 336 -11.38 -11.90 10.80
C MET A 336 -11.79 -13.17 11.53
N GLU A 337 -13.08 -13.50 11.47
CA GLU A 337 -13.59 -14.76 12.01
C GLU A 337 -12.87 -15.93 11.34
N THR A 338 -12.31 -16.81 12.16
CA THR A 338 -11.65 -18.04 11.71
C THR A 338 -12.59 -19.24 11.67
N ASP A 339 -13.85 -19.03 12.06
CA ASP A 339 -14.87 -20.07 12.03
C ASP A 339 -15.15 -20.46 10.57
N PHE A 340 -15.58 -21.71 10.36
CA PHE A 340 -15.92 -22.20 9.03
C PHE A 340 -16.86 -21.22 8.34
N ALA A 341 -16.50 -20.79 7.13
CA ALA A 341 -17.36 -19.92 6.33
C ALA A 341 -18.67 -20.68 6.11
N LYS A 342 -19.71 -20.31 6.87
CA LYS A 342 -21.05 -20.84 6.68
C LYS A 342 -21.50 -20.36 5.32
N CYS A 343 -21.34 -21.23 4.33
CA CYS A 343 -21.86 -21.00 3.01
C CYS A 343 -23.37 -20.79 3.15
N HIS A 344 -23.91 -19.74 2.53
CA HIS A 344 -25.37 -19.58 2.50
C HIS A 344 -25.99 -20.81 1.82
N SER A 345 -27.22 -21.17 2.19
CA SER A 345 -27.96 -22.27 1.56
C SER A 345 -28.16 -21.96 0.07
N GLY A 346 -27.24 -22.44 -0.77
CA GLY A 346 -27.15 -22.12 -2.20
C GLY A 346 -25.76 -21.76 -2.72
N CYS A 347 -24.70 -21.74 -1.88
CA CYS A 347 -23.34 -21.57 -2.40
C CYS A 347 -22.88 -22.81 -3.15
N VAL A 348 -22.40 -22.64 -4.39
CA VAL A 348 -21.86 -23.71 -5.25
C VAL A 348 -20.38 -23.98 -4.95
N CYS A 349 -19.86 -23.46 -3.84
CA CYS A 349 -18.43 -23.42 -3.53
C CYS A 349 -17.85 -24.73 -2.94
N HIS A 350 -18.60 -25.84 -2.91
CA HIS A 350 -18.15 -27.19 -2.55
C HIS A 350 -17.22 -27.26 -1.31
N HIS A 351 -17.51 -26.52 -0.25
CA HIS A 351 -16.71 -26.55 0.99
C HIS A 351 -17.10 -27.66 1.98
N ASP A 352 -18.10 -28.48 1.65
CA ASP A 352 -18.61 -29.57 2.48
C ASP A 352 -18.47 -30.95 1.81
N GLU A 353 -17.35 -31.23 1.14
CA GLU A 353 -16.90 -32.61 0.85
C GLU A 353 -15.44 -32.82 1.25
#